data_AF-Q2VLK8-F1
#
_entry.id   AF-Q2VLK8-F1
#
_cell.length_a   1.000
_cell.length_b   1.000
_cell.length_c   1.000
_cell.angle_alpha   90.00
_cell.angle_beta   90.00
_cell.angle_gamma   90.00
#
_symmetry.space_group_name_H-M   'P 1'
#
loop_
_entity.id
_entity.type
_entity.pdbx_description
1 polymer ?
#
loop_
_entity_poly.entity_id
_entity_poly.type
_entity_poly.pdbx_seq_one_letter_code
_entity_poly.pdbx_strand_id
1 'polypeptide(L)'
;MDLLLGVLSSGILQNALPFVAGVGRVKRPKRVKLEEAFREAHLCRPVIPYRAPTPYTGGRVKALFVGINYTGTRNKLSGCVNDVRQMLGTLQRIQFPISECCILVDDMRFPNFTALPTRENIIKHMAWLVHDVRPGDVLFFHYSGHGTETKAERDSEELYDQCLVPLDYQVQGAILDDDLFELLVKGLPAGVRMTAVFDCCHSASLLDLPFAFVGNNNFYSGGRHEMRKVRANNFSMGDVVVFSGCDDSGTSADVSNVSSFGSGLVASGGAATQALTWALVNTSQLSYADIFIRTREILRQKGYKQVPQLSSSKPVDLYKPFSLFGPITVNTSLIHYVPQQYLQPWGPPQPYYPPPQPQQPYYPPPQPQQPYYPSSQLPTQYNNLAPTAGIPLMTSSSEVPPGQYPQALSGDQNGGVPPQYPSDQSTYYSSAQYLSGVGKPL
;
A
#
# COMPACT_ATOMS: atom_id res chain seq x y z
N MET A 1 -16.57 -62.43 2.94
CA MET A 1 -15.97 -62.24 4.27
C MET A 1 -14.98 -61.07 4.22
N ASP A 2 -15.24 -59.80 3.92
CA ASP A 2 -16.29 -58.93 3.35
C ASP A 2 -15.51 -57.62 3.01
N LEU A 3 -15.43 -57.12 1.76
CA LEU A 3 -16.22 -55.99 1.17
C LEU A 3 -16.71 -54.95 2.21
N LEU A 4 -16.60 -53.61 2.15
CA LEU A 4 -16.53 -52.51 1.14
C LEU A 4 -16.09 -51.22 1.89
N LEU A 5 -15.20 -50.33 1.42
CA LEU A 5 -15.45 -49.11 0.59
C LEU A 5 -16.56 -48.13 1.05
N GLY A 6 -16.21 -46.85 1.35
CA GLY A 6 -17.13 -45.70 1.16
C GLY A 6 -17.05 -44.44 2.06
N VAL A 7 -16.15 -43.50 1.72
CA VAL A 7 -16.28 -42.00 1.65
C VAL A 7 -17.18 -41.20 2.61
N LEU A 8 -16.61 -40.20 3.32
CA LEU A 8 -17.13 -38.83 3.58
C LEU A 8 -15.94 -37.91 4.02
N SER A 9 -15.30 -37.12 3.15
CA SER A 9 -15.56 -35.69 2.88
C SER A 9 -15.69 -34.77 4.11
N SER A 10 -14.63 -34.03 4.47
CA SER A 10 -14.66 -32.61 4.87
C SER A 10 -13.26 -32.14 5.32
N GLY A 11 -12.84 -30.98 4.83
CA GLY A 11 -11.62 -30.29 5.30
C GLY A 11 -10.57 -30.06 4.22
N ILE A 12 -10.90 -29.25 3.22
CA ILE A 12 -9.88 -28.51 2.46
C ILE A 12 -9.25 -27.50 3.44
N LEU A 13 -8.27 -27.97 4.23
CA LEU A 13 -7.29 -27.10 4.86
C LEU A 13 -6.24 -26.81 3.78
N GLN A 14 -6.56 -25.88 2.88
CA GLN A 14 -5.52 -25.10 2.22
C GLN A 14 -4.89 -24.23 3.30
N ASN A 15 -3.95 -24.81 4.04
CA ASN A 15 -2.97 -24.06 4.78
C ASN A 15 -2.26 -23.15 3.77
N ALA A 16 -2.63 -21.87 3.80
CA ALA A 16 -1.81 -20.78 3.31
C ALA A 16 -0.53 -20.73 4.17
N LEU A 17 0.35 -21.71 3.99
CA LEU A 17 1.75 -21.58 4.36
C LEU A 17 2.32 -20.47 3.44
N PRO A 18 3.10 -19.51 3.97
CA PRO A 18 3.75 -18.52 3.12
C PRO A 18 4.65 -19.25 2.13
N PHE A 19 4.25 -19.22 0.86
CA PHE A 19 4.90 -19.92 -0.24
C PHE A 19 6.13 -19.12 -0.70
N VAL A 20 7.32 -19.74 -0.48
CA VAL A 20 8.47 -19.86 -1.39
C VAL A 20 9.57 -18.79 -1.47
N ALA A 21 10.79 -19.37 -1.49
CA ALA A 21 12.09 -18.89 -2.00
C ALA A 21 12.13 -17.49 -2.60
N GLY A 22 12.92 -16.63 -1.95
CA GLY A 22 13.33 -15.35 -2.52
C GLY A 22 14.28 -15.56 -3.71
N VAL A 23 14.38 -14.54 -4.55
CA VAL A 23 15.27 -14.49 -5.72
C VAL A 23 16.75 -14.71 -5.34
N GLY A 24 17.09 -14.48 -4.07
CA GLY A 24 18.47 -14.42 -3.59
C GLY A 24 19.18 -13.21 -4.19
N ARG A 25 20.45 -13.04 -3.84
CA ARG A 25 21.28 -11.94 -4.36
C ARG A 25 21.45 -12.04 -5.87
N VAL A 26 21.37 -10.90 -6.54
CA VAL A 26 21.55 -10.81 -7.99
C VAL A 26 22.86 -10.13 -8.37
N LYS A 27 23.34 -10.39 -9.59
CA LYS A 27 24.44 -9.62 -10.17
C LYS A 27 24.01 -8.16 -10.35
N ARG A 28 24.91 -7.21 -10.08
CA ARG A 28 24.66 -5.77 -10.26
C ARG A 28 24.15 -5.52 -11.69
N PRO A 29 22.96 -4.93 -11.86
CA PRO A 29 22.38 -4.71 -13.18
C PRO A 29 23.07 -3.55 -13.92
N LYS A 30 22.79 -3.43 -15.22
CA LYS A 30 23.17 -2.22 -15.97
C LYS A 30 22.32 -1.04 -15.47
N ARG A 31 22.91 0.14 -15.33
CA ARG A 31 22.18 1.37 -14.97
C ARG A 31 21.08 1.70 -15.98
N VAL A 32 20.02 2.36 -15.53
CA VAL A 32 18.95 2.86 -16.39
C VAL A 32 19.45 4.02 -17.25
N LYS A 33 19.13 4.00 -18.55
CA LYS A 33 19.40 5.11 -19.45
C LYS A 33 18.20 6.07 -19.46
N LEU A 34 18.25 7.09 -18.61
CA LEU A 34 17.11 7.99 -18.38
C LEU A 34 16.62 8.68 -19.66
N GLU A 35 17.52 9.18 -20.51
CA GLU A 35 17.16 9.86 -21.76
C GLU A 35 16.40 8.95 -22.74
N GLU A 36 16.77 7.67 -22.77
CA GLU A 36 16.09 6.65 -23.59
C GLU A 36 14.69 6.39 -23.02
N ALA A 37 14.59 6.19 -21.70
CA ALA A 37 13.32 5.98 -21.01
C ALA A 37 12.34 7.15 -21.22
N PHE A 38 12.79 8.40 -21.08
CA PHE A 38 11.95 9.58 -21.31
C PHE A 38 11.58 9.78 -22.78
N ARG A 39 12.45 9.39 -23.71
CA ARG A 39 12.12 9.41 -25.14
C ARG A 39 11.03 8.41 -25.46
N GLU A 40 11.00 7.25 -24.81
CA GLU A 40 9.99 6.21 -25.03
C GLU A 40 8.69 6.42 -24.26
N ALA A 41 8.64 7.37 -23.32
CA ALA A 41 7.46 7.65 -22.49
C ALA A 41 6.18 7.90 -23.32
N HIS A 42 6.29 8.52 -24.50
CA HIS A 42 5.16 8.79 -25.39
C HIS A 42 4.60 7.54 -26.11
N LEU A 43 5.30 6.41 -26.03
CA LEU A 43 4.84 5.13 -26.58
C LEU A 43 3.85 4.43 -25.66
N CYS A 44 3.81 4.81 -24.37
CA CYS A 44 2.82 4.30 -23.44
C CYS A 44 1.39 4.66 -23.89
N ARG A 45 0.45 3.75 -23.64
CA ARG A 45 -0.96 3.89 -24.02
C ARG A 45 -1.80 3.75 -22.76
N PRO A 46 -1.97 4.85 -21.99
CA PRO A 46 -2.73 4.78 -20.76
C PRO A 46 -4.23 4.59 -21.03
N VAL A 47 -4.90 4.07 -20.02
CA VAL A 47 -6.35 3.81 -20.01
C VAL A 47 -7.00 4.51 -18.82
N ILE A 48 -8.33 4.58 -18.82
CA ILE A 48 -9.09 5.01 -17.63
C ILE A 48 -9.63 3.75 -16.97
N PRO A 49 -9.17 3.39 -15.75
CA PRO A 49 -9.48 2.10 -15.17
C PRO A 49 -10.95 2.00 -14.71
N TYR A 50 -11.52 3.14 -14.31
CA TYR A 50 -12.92 3.32 -13.90
C TYR A 50 -13.27 4.82 -13.93
N ARG A 51 -14.56 5.17 -13.89
CA ARG A 51 -15.01 6.57 -13.83
C ARG A 51 -15.36 6.98 -12.40
N ALA A 52 -14.64 7.95 -11.84
CA ALA A 52 -15.06 8.63 -10.62
C ALA A 52 -16.17 9.65 -10.93
N PRO A 53 -17.14 9.87 -10.02
CA PRO A 53 -18.28 10.76 -10.26
C PRO A 53 -17.86 12.23 -10.37
N THR A 54 -16.84 12.64 -9.61
CA THR A 54 -16.32 14.01 -9.63
C THR A 54 -14.91 14.01 -10.19
N PRO A 55 -14.65 14.67 -11.35
CA PRO A 55 -13.31 14.79 -11.88
C PRO A 55 -12.45 15.69 -10.98
N TYR A 56 -11.16 15.35 -10.85
CA TYR A 56 -10.20 16.24 -10.19
C TYR A 56 -9.84 17.40 -11.12
N THR A 57 -9.94 18.62 -10.61
CA THR A 57 -9.71 19.86 -11.39
C THR A 57 -8.36 20.53 -11.12
N GLY A 58 -7.60 20.02 -10.15
CA GLY A 58 -6.30 20.57 -9.78
C GLY A 58 -5.15 20.15 -10.69
N GLY A 59 -5.36 19.19 -11.58
CA GLY A 59 -4.34 18.61 -12.46
C GLY A 59 -4.75 17.26 -13.00
N ARG A 60 -3.81 16.54 -13.61
CA ARG A 60 -3.97 15.13 -14.00
C ARG A 60 -3.77 14.21 -12.80
N VAL A 61 -4.44 13.07 -12.83
CA VAL A 61 -4.23 11.97 -11.88
C VAL A 61 -3.70 10.76 -12.65
N LYS A 62 -2.39 10.55 -12.60
CA LYS A 62 -1.71 9.48 -13.32
C LYS A 62 -1.39 8.32 -12.37
N ALA A 63 -1.62 7.09 -12.80
CA ALA A 63 -1.34 5.91 -11.99
C ALA A 63 -0.58 4.84 -12.77
N LEU A 64 0.38 4.20 -12.10
CA LEU A 64 1.11 3.04 -12.63
C LEU A 64 1.04 1.90 -11.63
N PHE A 65 0.56 0.74 -12.09
CA PHE A 65 0.49 -0.49 -11.31
C PHE A 65 1.40 -1.54 -11.93
N VAL A 66 2.20 -2.20 -11.09
CA VAL A 66 3.11 -3.28 -11.48
C VAL A 66 2.87 -4.47 -10.54
N GLY A 67 2.45 -5.61 -11.07
CA GLY A 67 2.19 -6.82 -10.29
C GLY A 67 2.80 -8.04 -10.95
N ILE A 68 3.74 -8.71 -10.29
CA ILE A 68 4.53 -9.78 -10.91
C ILE A 68 4.44 -11.06 -10.07
N ASN A 69 3.77 -12.09 -10.60
CA ASN A 69 3.71 -13.41 -10.00
C ASN A 69 4.87 -14.33 -10.43
N TYR A 70 5.65 -13.95 -11.44
CA TYR A 70 6.75 -14.78 -12.00
C TYR A 70 6.27 -16.19 -12.39
N THR A 71 5.07 -16.24 -12.98
CA THR A 71 4.37 -17.49 -13.28
C THR A 71 5.20 -18.41 -14.17
N GLY A 72 5.31 -19.69 -13.79
CA GLY A 72 6.10 -20.67 -14.54
C GLY A 72 7.60 -20.72 -14.18
N THR A 73 8.06 -19.85 -13.27
CA THR A 73 9.46 -19.86 -12.79
C THR A 73 9.60 -20.51 -11.41
N ARG A 74 10.84 -20.74 -10.96
CA ARG A 74 11.14 -21.23 -9.60
C ARG A 74 10.86 -20.19 -8.50
N ASN A 75 10.76 -18.91 -8.87
CA ASN A 75 10.54 -17.79 -7.95
C ASN A 75 9.09 -17.31 -7.96
N LYS A 76 8.16 -18.21 -8.32
CA LYS A 76 6.74 -17.90 -8.44
C LYS A 76 6.17 -17.35 -7.12
N LEU A 77 5.45 -16.24 -7.22
CA LEU A 77 4.55 -15.69 -6.21
C LEU A 77 3.10 -15.92 -6.64
N SER A 78 2.17 -15.86 -5.69
CA SER A 78 0.73 -16.06 -5.94
C SER A 78 -0.12 -14.81 -5.70
N GLY A 79 0.39 -13.80 -4.98
CA GLY A 79 -0.39 -12.67 -4.48
C GLY A 79 -0.29 -11.38 -5.30
N CYS A 80 0.78 -11.17 -6.06
CA CYS A 80 1.15 -9.84 -6.55
C CYS A 80 0.17 -9.25 -7.57
N VAL A 81 -0.32 -10.06 -8.51
CA VAL A 81 -1.38 -9.64 -9.44
C VAL A 81 -2.71 -9.40 -8.70
N ASN A 82 -2.96 -10.14 -7.61
CA ASN A 82 -4.14 -9.92 -6.77
C ASN A 82 -4.01 -8.64 -5.94
N ASP A 83 -2.81 -8.25 -5.51
CA ASP A 83 -2.57 -6.97 -4.83
C ASP A 83 -2.91 -5.79 -5.74
N VAL A 84 -2.51 -5.84 -7.01
CA VAL A 84 -2.90 -4.82 -8.01
C VAL A 84 -4.42 -4.75 -8.15
N ARG A 85 -5.10 -5.89 -8.21
CA ARG A 85 -6.58 -5.95 -8.25
C ARG A 85 -7.22 -5.33 -7.02
N GLN A 86 -6.72 -5.65 -5.83
CA GLN A 86 -7.22 -5.11 -4.56
C GLN A 86 -7.01 -3.59 -4.48
N MET A 87 -5.82 -3.10 -4.86
CA MET A 87 -5.53 -1.67 -4.84
C MET A 87 -6.44 -0.90 -5.82
N LEU A 88 -6.57 -1.36 -7.06
CA LEU A 88 -7.48 -0.76 -8.04
C LEU A 88 -8.93 -0.76 -7.54
N GLY A 89 -9.41 -1.87 -6.99
CA GLY A 89 -10.76 -1.97 -6.42
C GLY A 89 -10.98 -1.01 -5.26
N THR A 90 -9.98 -0.83 -4.39
CA THR A 90 -10.03 0.15 -3.30
C THR A 90 -10.04 1.58 -3.82
N LEU A 91 -9.17 1.92 -4.76
CA LEU A 91 -9.13 3.25 -5.37
C LEU A 91 -10.45 3.59 -6.08
N GLN A 92 -11.06 2.61 -6.75
CA GLN A 92 -12.41 2.74 -7.31
C GLN A 92 -13.46 2.97 -6.22
N ARG A 93 -13.42 2.19 -5.14
CA ARG A 93 -14.38 2.29 -4.03
C ARG A 93 -14.34 3.66 -3.35
N ILE A 94 -13.15 4.22 -3.15
CA ILE A 94 -13.00 5.57 -2.57
C ILE A 94 -13.15 6.68 -3.62
N GLN A 95 -13.49 6.35 -4.86
CA GLN A 95 -13.70 7.28 -5.97
C GLN A 95 -12.46 8.11 -6.33
N PHE A 96 -11.27 7.53 -6.20
CA PHE A 96 -10.02 8.21 -6.59
C PHE A 96 -10.00 8.46 -8.10
N PRO A 97 -9.94 9.71 -8.59
CA PRO A 97 -10.29 10.07 -9.97
C PRO A 97 -9.12 9.93 -10.94
N ILE A 98 -8.64 8.70 -11.15
CA ILE A 98 -7.54 8.39 -12.07
C ILE A 98 -7.95 8.77 -13.50
N SER A 99 -7.23 9.72 -14.11
CA SER A 99 -7.44 10.17 -15.49
C SER A 99 -6.62 9.39 -16.50
N GLU A 100 -5.49 8.83 -16.08
CA GLU A 100 -4.60 8.04 -16.94
C GLU A 100 -3.92 6.93 -16.13
N CYS A 101 -3.98 5.69 -16.60
CA CYS A 101 -3.48 4.52 -15.89
C CYS A 101 -2.70 3.60 -16.82
N CYS A 102 -1.59 3.04 -16.35
CA CYS A 102 -0.93 1.91 -16.99
C CYS A 102 -0.84 0.73 -16.01
N ILE A 103 -1.16 -0.48 -16.48
CA ILE A 103 -1.20 -1.70 -15.67
C ILE A 103 -0.29 -2.76 -16.29
N LEU A 104 0.80 -3.05 -15.59
CA LEU A 104 1.84 -3.99 -16.01
C LEU A 104 1.78 -5.25 -15.14
N VAL A 105 1.22 -6.33 -15.66
CA VAL A 105 1.05 -7.59 -14.92
C VAL A 105 1.39 -8.81 -15.77
N ASP A 106 1.83 -9.91 -15.15
CA ASP A 106 2.12 -11.16 -15.86
C ASP A 106 0.89 -12.07 -16.07
N ASP A 107 -0.34 -11.54 -15.90
CA ASP A 107 -1.59 -12.14 -16.36
C ASP A 107 -2.26 -11.25 -17.41
N MET A 108 -2.11 -11.62 -18.69
CA MET A 108 -2.63 -10.85 -19.83
C MET A 108 -4.17 -10.76 -19.88
N ARG A 109 -4.89 -11.55 -19.09
CA ARG A 109 -6.36 -11.51 -18.99
C ARG A 109 -6.83 -10.45 -17.99
N PHE A 110 -5.91 -9.76 -17.32
CA PHE A 110 -6.24 -8.72 -16.36
C PHE A 110 -6.99 -7.56 -17.07
N PRO A 111 -8.14 -7.09 -16.53
CA PRO A 111 -8.87 -5.97 -17.12
C PRO A 111 -7.98 -4.74 -17.28
N ASN A 112 -8.03 -4.07 -18.43
CA ASN A 112 -7.22 -2.88 -18.72
C ASN A 112 -5.69 -3.16 -18.77
N PHE A 113 -5.28 -4.41 -19.00
CA PHE A 113 -3.88 -4.79 -19.21
C PHE A 113 -3.20 -3.88 -20.25
N THR A 114 -2.04 -3.32 -19.88
CA THR A 114 -1.25 -2.45 -20.76
C THR A 114 -0.07 -3.19 -21.37
N ALA A 115 0.75 -3.86 -20.55
CA ALA A 115 1.96 -4.55 -21.00
C ALA A 115 2.45 -5.60 -19.99
N LEU A 116 3.36 -6.49 -20.42
CA LEU A 116 4.08 -7.36 -19.50
C LEU A 116 5.09 -6.55 -18.66
N PRO A 117 5.31 -6.88 -17.38
CA PRO A 117 6.23 -6.17 -16.48
C PRO A 117 7.70 -6.58 -16.71
N THR A 118 8.17 -6.45 -17.95
CA THR A 118 9.59 -6.59 -18.31
C THR A 118 10.38 -5.38 -17.81
N ARG A 119 11.71 -5.51 -17.72
CA ARG A 119 12.59 -4.43 -17.29
C ARG A 119 12.40 -3.18 -18.12
N GLU A 120 12.39 -3.34 -19.44
CA GLU A 120 12.15 -2.26 -20.40
C GLU A 120 10.78 -1.59 -20.16
N ASN A 121 9.71 -2.38 -20.05
CA ASN A 121 8.37 -1.82 -19.87
C ASN A 121 8.22 -1.11 -18.53
N ILE A 122 8.78 -1.64 -17.43
CA ILE A 122 8.73 -0.98 -16.12
C ILE A 122 9.41 0.39 -16.20
N ILE A 123 10.63 0.45 -16.75
CA ILE A 123 11.41 1.70 -16.88
C ILE A 123 10.65 2.73 -17.74
N LYS A 124 10.19 2.34 -18.92
CA LYS A 124 9.44 3.19 -19.85
C LYS A 124 8.16 3.74 -19.22
N HIS A 125 7.42 2.91 -18.48
CA HIS A 125 6.17 3.36 -17.85
C HIS A 125 6.42 4.19 -16.59
N MET A 126 7.51 3.97 -15.85
CA MET A 126 7.96 4.89 -14.79
C MET A 126 8.31 6.26 -15.38
N ALA A 127 9.04 6.30 -16.51
CA ALA A 127 9.30 7.54 -17.23
C ALA A 127 8.00 8.21 -17.67
N TRP A 128 7.07 7.46 -18.26
CA TRP A 128 5.73 7.97 -18.60
C TRP A 128 5.00 8.55 -17.40
N LEU A 129 5.02 7.90 -16.23
CA LEU A 129 4.32 8.37 -15.03
C LEU A 129 4.72 9.80 -14.67
N VAL A 130 6.03 10.10 -14.73
CA VAL A 130 6.59 11.40 -14.33
C VAL A 130 6.87 12.35 -15.50
N HIS A 131 6.62 11.94 -16.74
CA HIS A 131 6.83 12.78 -17.91
C HIS A 131 5.80 13.93 -17.98
N ASP A 132 6.29 15.13 -18.32
CA ASP A 132 5.52 16.38 -18.49
C ASP A 132 4.62 16.76 -17.30
N VAL A 133 4.92 16.28 -16.08
CA VAL A 133 4.10 16.58 -14.90
C VAL A 133 4.20 18.05 -14.50
N ARG A 134 3.08 18.61 -14.01
CA ARG A 134 2.94 20.03 -13.67
C ARG A 134 2.46 20.20 -12.23
N PRO A 135 2.70 21.36 -11.60
CA PRO A 135 2.15 21.64 -10.28
C PRO A 135 0.63 21.40 -10.25
N GLY A 136 0.17 20.63 -9.26
CA GLY A 136 -1.22 20.18 -9.14
C GLY A 136 -1.46 18.74 -9.63
N ASP A 137 -0.57 18.17 -10.45
CA ASP A 137 -0.67 16.76 -10.85
C ASP A 137 -0.49 15.82 -9.64
N VAL A 138 -1.26 14.73 -9.65
CA VAL A 138 -1.21 13.67 -8.63
C VAL A 138 -0.78 12.36 -9.28
N LEU A 139 0.23 11.73 -8.69
CA LEU A 139 0.83 10.49 -9.16
C LEU A 139 0.62 9.37 -8.16
N PHE A 140 0.23 8.21 -8.65
CA PHE A 140 0.12 6.99 -7.85
C PHE A 140 0.97 5.87 -8.44
N PHE A 141 1.85 5.27 -7.64
CA PHE A 141 2.67 4.14 -8.06
C PHE A 141 2.48 2.96 -7.11
N HIS A 142 2.19 1.78 -7.65
CA HIS A 142 2.08 0.55 -6.87
C HIS A 142 2.89 -0.56 -7.51
N TYR A 143 3.79 -1.15 -6.72
CA TYR A 143 4.57 -2.31 -7.10
C TYR A 143 4.30 -3.45 -6.11
N SER A 144 3.93 -4.62 -6.61
CA SER A 144 3.95 -5.88 -5.85
C SER A 144 4.71 -6.93 -6.64
N GLY A 145 5.71 -7.55 -6.00
CA GLY A 145 6.64 -8.47 -6.65
C GLY A 145 7.82 -8.80 -5.75
N HIS A 146 8.89 -9.35 -6.33
CA HIS A 146 10.14 -9.55 -5.61
C HIS A 146 10.92 -8.25 -5.49
N GLY A 147 11.53 -8.07 -4.32
CA GLY A 147 12.67 -7.19 -4.10
C GLY A 147 13.88 -8.05 -3.77
N THR A 148 15.07 -7.58 -4.11
CA THR A 148 16.34 -8.27 -3.85
C THR A 148 17.45 -7.26 -3.60
N GLU A 149 18.63 -7.74 -3.24
CA GLU A 149 19.82 -6.94 -3.04
C GLU A 149 20.94 -7.34 -4.01
N THR A 150 21.81 -6.40 -4.32
CA THR A 150 23.06 -6.62 -5.03
C THR A 150 24.22 -6.00 -4.27
N LYS A 151 25.45 -6.45 -4.54
CA LYS A 151 26.63 -5.88 -3.89
C LYS A 151 26.78 -4.41 -4.32
N ALA A 152 26.93 -3.53 -3.32
CA ALA A 152 27.16 -2.11 -3.57
C ALA A 152 28.54 -1.86 -4.19
N GLU A 153 28.71 -0.66 -4.75
CA GLU A 153 30.02 -0.18 -5.21
C GLU A 153 30.95 0.10 -4.03
N ARG A 154 32.27 0.15 -4.27
CA ARG A 154 33.27 0.18 -3.19
C ARG A 154 33.25 1.46 -2.36
N ASP A 155 32.64 2.51 -2.90
CA ASP A 155 32.49 3.85 -2.34
C ASP A 155 31.12 4.09 -1.70
N SER A 156 30.22 3.11 -1.71
CA SER A 156 28.94 3.20 -1.02
C SER A 156 29.12 3.09 0.50
N GLU A 157 28.34 3.86 1.26
CA GLU A 157 28.21 3.72 2.71
C GLU A 157 27.48 2.43 3.10
N GLU A 158 26.80 1.79 2.13
CA GLU A 158 26.04 0.56 2.31
C GLU A 158 26.78 -0.64 1.70
N LEU A 159 26.59 -1.82 2.30
CA LEU A 159 27.18 -3.06 1.79
C LEU A 159 26.44 -3.59 0.56
N TYR A 160 25.14 -3.27 0.45
CA TYR A 160 24.25 -3.77 -0.59
C TYR A 160 23.28 -2.68 -1.02
N ASP A 161 23.01 -2.63 -2.32
CA ASP A 161 21.98 -1.80 -2.91
C ASP A 161 20.72 -2.64 -3.16
N GLN A 162 19.54 -2.06 -2.97
CA GLN A 162 18.28 -2.76 -3.19
C GLN A 162 17.84 -2.68 -4.64
N CYS A 163 17.07 -3.68 -5.07
CA CYS A 163 16.61 -3.80 -6.44
C CYS A 163 15.16 -4.27 -6.53
N LEU A 164 14.42 -3.73 -7.50
CA LEU A 164 13.21 -4.36 -8.02
C LEU A 164 13.56 -5.46 -9.01
N VAL A 165 12.73 -6.49 -9.09
CA VAL A 165 12.96 -7.66 -9.93
C VAL A 165 11.91 -7.72 -11.06
N PRO A 166 12.24 -7.30 -12.29
CA PRO A 166 11.35 -7.45 -13.45
C PRO A 166 11.07 -8.91 -13.81
N LEU A 167 10.05 -9.15 -14.63
CA LEU A 167 9.68 -10.50 -15.10
C LEU A 167 10.84 -11.22 -15.80
N ASP A 168 11.66 -10.47 -16.54
CA ASP A 168 12.77 -10.93 -17.38
C ASP A 168 14.15 -10.64 -16.74
N TYR A 169 14.21 -10.44 -15.41
CA TYR A 169 15.44 -10.06 -14.70
C TYR A 169 16.61 -11.02 -14.91
N GLN A 170 16.35 -12.29 -15.22
CA GLN A 170 17.40 -13.29 -15.49
C GLN A 170 18.24 -12.93 -16.70
N VAL A 171 17.65 -12.25 -17.69
CA VAL A 171 18.31 -11.83 -18.93
C VAL A 171 18.64 -10.35 -18.89
N GLN A 172 17.69 -9.51 -18.47
CA GLN A 172 17.82 -8.05 -18.51
C GLN A 172 18.39 -7.42 -17.22
N GLY A 173 18.47 -8.18 -16.15
CA GLY A 173 18.88 -7.71 -14.83
C GLY A 173 17.74 -7.07 -14.03
N ALA A 174 18.05 -6.75 -12.77
CA ALA A 174 17.16 -6.03 -11.86
C ALA A 174 17.15 -4.50 -12.14
N ILE A 175 16.44 -3.72 -11.33
CA ILE A 175 16.43 -2.25 -11.37
C ILE A 175 16.86 -1.74 -10.00
N LEU A 176 17.94 -0.95 -9.93
CA LEU A 176 18.51 -0.41 -8.68
C LEU A 176 17.61 0.68 -8.08
N ASP A 177 17.56 0.76 -6.76
CA ASP A 177 16.96 1.86 -5.99
C ASP A 177 17.47 3.25 -6.39
N ASP A 178 18.78 3.41 -6.60
CA ASP A 178 19.37 4.64 -7.14
C ASP A 178 18.71 5.07 -8.46
N ASP A 179 18.54 4.12 -9.38
CA ASP A 179 17.91 4.38 -10.68
C ASP A 179 16.43 4.72 -10.52
N LEU A 180 15.75 4.13 -9.53
CA LEU A 180 14.36 4.46 -9.23
C LEU A 180 14.23 5.88 -8.67
N PHE A 181 15.14 6.30 -7.78
CA PHE A 181 15.15 7.68 -7.28
C PHE A 181 15.42 8.68 -8.41
N GLU A 182 16.44 8.42 -9.24
CA GLU A 182 16.77 9.28 -10.38
C GLU A 182 15.61 9.40 -11.37
N LEU A 183 14.92 8.29 -11.65
CA LEU A 183 13.81 8.25 -12.60
C LEU A 183 12.52 8.85 -12.04
N LEU A 184 12.09 8.44 -10.84
CA LEU A 184 10.75 8.74 -10.32
C LEU A 184 10.69 9.98 -9.41
N VAL A 185 11.79 10.38 -8.78
CA VAL A 185 11.74 11.33 -7.65
C VAL A 185 12.55 12.60 -7.91
N LYS A 186 13.79 12.45 -8.38
CA LYS A 186 14.75 13.56 -8.52
C LYS A 186 14.23 14.71 -9.38
N GLY A 187 13.53 14.40 -10.46
CA GLY A 187 13.03 15.36 -11.44
C GLY A 187 11.62 15.92 -11.18
N LEU A 188 10.92 15.49 -10.13
CA LEU A 188 9.56 15.96 -9.87
C LEU A 188 9.56 17.45 -9.49
N PRO A 189 8.76 18.30 -10.15
CA PRO A 189 8.66 19.73 -9.83
C PRO A 189 7.83 19.97 -8.56
N ALA A 190 8.02 21.16 -7.98
CA ALA A 190 7.22 21.59 -6.84
C ALA A 190 5.72 21.57 -7.18
N GLY A 191 4.91 21.10 -6.24
CA GLY A 191 3.46 20.98 -6.39
C GLY A 191 2.95 19.73 -7.06
N VAL A 192 3.83 18.82 -7.50
CA VAL A 192 3.44 17.46 -7.85
C VAL A 192 3.40 16.61 -6.58
N ARG A 193 2.32 15.86 -6.40
CA ARG A 193 2.14 14.92 -5.28
C ARG A 193 2.27 13.49 -5.78
N MET A 194 3.22 12.72 -5.24
CA MET A 194 3.32 11.28 -5.53
C MET A 194 3.09 10.44 -4.27
N THR A 195 2.21 9.45 -4.38
CA THR A 195 2.10 8.35 -3.41
C THR A 195 2.57 7.06 -4.07
N ALA A 196 3.59 6.44 -3.49
CA ALA A 196 4.13 5.16 -3.95
C ALA A 196 3.91 4.07 -2.91
N VAL A 197 3.73 2.83 -3.36
CA VAL A 197 3.52 1.66 -2.52
C VAL A 197 4.39 0.53 -3.03
N PHE A 198 5.26 0.02 -2.17
CA PHE A 198 6.12 -1.11 -2.47
C PHE A 198 5.76 -2.29 -1.58
N ASP A 199 5.18 -3.31 -2.18
CA ASP A 199 4.85 -4.58 -1.54
C ASP A 199 5.86 -5.64 -1.96
N CYS A 200 7.06 -5.54 -1.39
CA CYS A 200 8.16 -6.47 -1.63
C CYS A 200 9.12 -6.54 -0.43
N CYS A 201 9.91 -7.61 -0.38
CA CYS A 201 11.02 -7.72 0.57
C CYS A 201 12.05 -6.61 0.28
N HIS A 202 12.69 -6.08 1.33
CA HIS A 202 13.67 -4.98 1.24
C HIS A 202 13.11 -3.64 0.68
N SER A 203 11.80 -3.43 0.78
CA SER A 203 11.14 -2.23 0.26
C SER A 203 11.39 -0.93 1.04
N ALA A 204 11.88 -1.04 2.28
CA ALA A 204 12.05 0.09 3.20
C ALA A 204 12.98 1.20 2.67
N SER A 205 14.02 0.83 1.92
CA SER A 205 14.99 1.77 1.34
C SER A 205 14.73 2.09 -0.13
N LEU A 206 13.72 1.49 -0.78
CA LEU A 206 13.41 1.79 -2.18
C LEU A 206 13.05 3.27 -2.34
N LEU A 207 13.61 3.90 -3.39
CA LEU A 207 13.60 5.34 -3.67
C LEU A 207 14.49 6.21 -2.78
N ASP A 208 15.28 5.65 -1.86
CA ASP A 208 16.30 6.36 -1.09
C ASP A 208 15.86 7.70 -0.50
N LEU A 209 14.65 7.72 0.06
CA LEU A 209 14.07 8.95 0.59
C LEU A 209 14.70 9.36 1.93
N PRO A 210 14.86 10.68 2.18
CA PRO A 210 15.61 11.19 3.33
C PRO A 210 14.91 11.05 4.67
N PHE A 211 13.59 10.91 4.69
CA PHE A 211 12.81 10.82 5.93
C PHE A 211 12.07 9.50 6.01
N ALA A 212 12.10 8.86 7.17
CA ALA A 212 11.34 7.65 7.43
C ALA A 212 10.64 7.67 8.80
N PHE A 213 9.52 6.98 8.88
CA PHE A 213 8.79 6.69 10.11
C PHE A 213 8.37 5.22 10.09
N VAL A 214 8.66 4.51 11.18
CA VAL A 214 8.31 3.09 11.35
C VAL A 214 7.29 2.99 12.47
N GLY A 215 6.11 2.44 12.17
CA GLY A 215 5.08 2.19 13.17
C GLY A 215 5.40 0.95 14.01
N ASN A 216 6.48 0.96 14.78
CA ASN A 216 6.87 -0.17 15.65
C ASN A 216 6.00 -0.27 16.92
N ASN A 217 6.14 -1.33 17.72
CA ASN A 217 5.28 -1.59 18.90
C ASN A 217 5.31 -0.51 19.99
N ASN A 218 6.33 0.37 20.02
CA ASN A 218 6.42 1.46 21.01
C ASN A 218 5.52 2.65 20.64
N PHE A 219 4.86 2.61 19.50
CA PHE A 219 3.98 3.66 19.01
C PHE A 219 2.54 3.47 19.54
N TYR A 220 2.10 4.40 20.38
CA TYR A 220 0.74 4.45 20.95
C TYR A 220 0.12 5.85 20.79
N SER A 221 -1.21 5.90 20.79
CA SER A 221 -1.98 7.14 20.67
C SER A 221 -1.68 8.05 21.87
N GLY A 222 -1.27 9.30 21.63
CA GLY A 222 -0.91 10.28 22.66
C GLY A 222 0.60 10.54 22.84
N GLY A 223 1.49 9.72 22.27
CA GLY A 223 2.93 10.03 22.21
C GLY A 223 3.25 11.12 21.16
N ARG A 224 4.37 11.85 21.34
CA ARG A 224 4.91 12.73 20.31
C ARG A 224 5.77 11.92 19.34
N HIS A 225 5.38 11.92 18.06
CA HIS A 225 5.93 11.06 17.04
C HIS A 225 6.31 11.89 15.82
N GLU A 226 7.54 11.69 15.36
CA GLU A 226 8.08 12.43 14.24
C GLU A 226 8.80 11.46 13.30
N MET A 227 8.89 11.84 12.02
CA MET A 227 9.80 11.16 11.11
C MET A 227 11.25 11.38 11.57
N ARG A 228 12.14 10.47 11.18
CA ARG A 228 13.58 10.62 11.36
C ARG A 228 14.24 10.94 10.03
N LYS A 229 15.27 11.79 10.05
CA LYS A 229 16.17 11.90 8.90
C LYS A 229 17.07 10.67 8.88
N VAL A 230 16.98 9.90 7.80
CA VAL A 230 17.68 8.61 7.63
C VAL A 230 18.65 8.61 6.45
N ARG A 231 18.62 9.63 5.59
CA ARG A 231 19.66 9.87 4.58
C ARG A 231 20.07 11.34 4.55
N ALA A 232 21.34 11.60 4.23
CA ALA A 232 21.88 12.95 4.16
C ALA A 232 21.29 13.76 2.99
N ASN A 233 21.05 13.10 1.86
CA ASN A 233 20.71 13.66 0.55
C ASN A 233 19.38 13.09 -0.01
N ASN A 234 19.18 13.13 -1.33
CA ASN A 234 18.01 12.61 -2.05
C ASN A 234 16.68 13.34 -1.77
N PHE A 235 16.73 14.67 -1.76
CA PHE A 235 15.54 15.52 -1.71
C PHE A 235 14.86 15.64 -3.09
N SER A 236 13.58 16.03 -3.07
CA SER A 236 12.78 16.32 -4.27
C SER A 236 12.02 17.63 -4.11
N MET A 237 11.82 18.35 -5.21
CA MET A 237 10.93 19.52 -5.23
C MET A 237 9.48 19.07 -5.08
N GLY A 238 9.11 17.97 -5.73
CA GLY A 238 7.82 17.31 -5.56
C GLY A 238 7.65 16.65 -4.18
N ASP A 239 6.40 16.36 -3.84
CA ASP A 239 6.01 15.77 -2.56
C ASP A 239 5.78 14.27 -2.72
N VAL A 240 6.82 13.49 -2.43
CA VAL A 240 6.79 12.03 -2.50
C VAL A 240 6.60 11.42 -1.13
N VAL A 241 5.63 10.51 -1.00
CA VAL A 241 5.43 9.64 0.16
C VAL A 241 5.37 8.19 -0.31
N VAL A 242 6.03 7.30 0.42
CA VAL A 242 6.13 5.87 0.16
C VAL A 242 5.54 5.10 1.33
N PHE A 243 4.68 4.12 1.02
CA PHE A 243 4.23 3.09 1.95
C PHE A 243 4.94 1.77 1.66
N SER A 244 5.50 1.16 2.68
CA SER A 244 6.17 -0.14 2.59
C SER A 244 5.92 -0.98 3.86
N GLY A 245 6.29 -2.26 3.82
CA GLY A 245 6.27 -3.16 4.97
C GLY A 245 7.68 -3.55 5.38
N CYS A 246 7.98 -3.44 6.68
CA CYS A 246 9.28 -3.81 7.25
C CYS A 246 9.13 -4.96 8.25
N ASP A 247 10.12 -5.84 8.38
CA ASP A 247 10.12 -6.89 9.41
C ASP A 247 10.30 -6.27 10.81
N ASP A 248 9.60 -6.78 11.82
CA ASP A 248 9.61 -6.28 13.20
C ASP A 248 10.68 -6.97 14.07
N SER A 249 11.77 -7.47 13.48
CA SER A 249 12.78 -8.29 14.17
C SER A 249 13.68 -7.52 15.17
N GLY A 250 13.15 -6.45 15.77
CA GLY A 250 13.81 -5.68 16.81
C GLY A 250 14.31 -4.35 16.26
N THR A 251 13.38 -3.45 15.92
CA THR A 251 13.68 -2.05 15.58
C THR A 251 14.49 -1.42 16.72
N SER A 252 15.82 -1.43 16.59
CA SER A 252 16.72 -0.83 17.58
C SER A 252 16.51 0.69 17.57
N ALA A 253 16.55 1.32 18.73
CA ALA A 253 16.26 2.75 18.89
C ALA A 253 17.30 3.65 18.18
N ASP A 254 18.45 3.10 17.77
CA ASP A 254 19.65 3.84 17.36
C ASP A 254 20.03 3.70 15.88
N VAL A 255 19.12 3.27 15.01
CA VAL A 255 19.48 2.99 13.61
C VAL A 255 19.33 4.22 12.72
N SER A 256 20.45 4.78 12.28
CA SER A 256 20.53 5.93 11.36
C SER A 256 20.27 5.57 9.89
N ASN A 257 20.34 4.29 9.51
CA ASN A 257 20.18 3.83 8.14
C ASN A 257 18.94 2.95 7.97
N VAL A 258 18.06 3.30 7.03
CA VAL A 258 16.82 2.54 6.76
C VAL A 258 17.09 1.12 6.24
N SER A 259 18.24 0.88 5.61
CA SER A 259 18.63 -0.45 5.14
C SER A 259 18.89 -1.44 6.27
N SER A 260 19.35 -0.96 7.43
CA SER A 260 19.49 -1.78 8.64
C SER A 260 18.15 -2.15 9.30
N PHE A 261 17.02 -1.62 8.84
CA PHE A 261 15.71 -1.97 9.40
C PHE A 261 15.21 -3.35 8.94
N GLY A 262 15.82 -3.99 7.92
CA GLY A 262 15.18 -5.14 7.28
C GLY A 262 16.07 -6.10 6.51
N SER A 263 17.28 -6.40 6.99
CA SER A 263 18.07 -7.53 6.46
C SER A 263 17.48 -8.92 6.81
N GLY A 264 16.31 -8.96 7.47
CA GLY A 264 15.63 -10.14 7.99
C GLY A 264 14.64 -10.78 7.01
N LEU A 265 14.66 -12.11 6.98
CA LEU A 265 13.96 -13.06 6.13
C LEU A 265 12.49 -12.74 5.78
N VAL A 266 12.19 -12.76 4.48
CA VAL A 266 10.89 -13.07 3.83
C VAL A 266 9.67 -12.30 4.40
N ALA A 267 9.42 -11.11 3.85
CA ALA A 267 8.13 -10.45 4.00
C ALA A 267 7.03 -11.30 3.32
N SER A 268 6.01 -11.69 4.09
CA SER A 268 4.74 -12.20 3.55
C SER A 268 4.15 -11.18 2.59
N GLY A 269 4.19 -11.46 1.28
CA GLY A 269 3.69 -10.54 0.25
C GLY A 269 2.24 -10.11 0.50
N GLY A 270 1.93 -8.85 0.26
CA GLY A 270 0.60 -8.27 0.42
C GLY A 270 0.45 -7.35 1.64
N ALA A 271 1.42 -7.29 2.55
CA ALA A 271 1.29 -6.53 3.80
C ALA A 271 1.12 -5.02 3.56
N ALA A 272 1.97 -4.42 2.71
CA ALA A 272 1.91 -2.99 2.42
C ALA A 272 0.63 -2.61 1.65
N THR A 273 0.20 -3.47 0.72
CA THR A 273 -1.05 -3.31 -0.02
C THR A 273 -2.22 -3.38 0.94
N GLN A 274 -2.30 -4.39 1.80
CA GLN A 274 -3.39 -4.56 2.76
C GLN A 274 -3.46 -3.42 3.77
N ALA A 275 -2.29 -2.95 4.20
CA ALA A 275 -2.15 -1.79 5.06
C ALA A 275 -2.82 -0.55 4.47
N LEU A 276 -2.41 -0.17 3.26
CA LEU A 276 -2.92 1.03 2.64
C LEU A 276 -4.38 0.87 2.19
N THR A 277 -4.76 -0.28 1.63
CA THR A 277 -6.16 -0.48 1.20
C THR A 277 -7.11 -0.40 2.38
N TRP A 278 -6.74 -0.96 3.53
CA TRP A 278 -7.53 -0.83 4.74
C TRP A 278 -7.61 0.64 5.20
N ALA A 279 -6.49 1.36 5.24
CA ALA A 279 -6.47 2.76 5.61
C ALA A 279 -7.41 3.59 4.72
N LEU A 280 -7.23 3.51 3.41
CA LEU A 280 -8.04 4.26 2.44
C LEU A 280 -9.55 4.07 2.61
N VAL A 281 -10.00 2.88 2.99
CA VAL A 281 -11.43 2.57 3.17
C VAL A 281 -11.96 2.97 4.54
N ASN A 282 -11.14 2.91 5.60
CA ASN A 282 -11.60 2.95 6.98
C ASN A 282 -11.13 4.18 7.78
N THR A 283 -10.24 4.99 7.22
CA THR A 283 -9.54 6.04 7.97
C THR A 283 -9.66 7.41 7.32
N SER A 284 -10.76 7.69 6.64
CA SER A 284 -11.04 9.04 6.14
C SER A 284 -10.91 10.05 7.29
N GLN A 285 -10.18 11.14 7.06
CA GLN A 285 -9.85 12.20 8.04
C GLN A 285 -8.92 11.80 9.20
N LEU A 286 -8.43 10.56 9.26
CA LEU A 286 -7.42 10.22 10.26
C LEU A 286 -6.04 10.76 9.88
N SER A 287 -5.24 11.00 10.91
CA SER A 287 -3.85 11.41 10.74
C SER A 287 -2.98 10.29 10.18
N TYR A 288 -1.81 10.62 9.61
CA TYR A 288 -0.81 9.61 9.24
C TYR A 288 -0.46 8.72 10.43
N ALA A 289 -0.29 9.30 11.62
CA ALA A 289 0.00 8.58 12.83
C ALA A 289 -1.08 7.52 13.14
N ASP A 290 -2.35 7.93 13.19
CA ASP A 290 -3.46 7.03 13.50
C ASP A 290 -3.60 5.89 12.49
N ILE A 291 -3.38 6.19 11.20
CA ILE A 291 -3.37 5.19 10.14
C ILE A 291 -2.33 4.11 10.43
N PHE A 292 -1.11 4.52 10.79
CA PHE A 292 -0.03 3.58 11.06
C PHE A 292 -0.29 2.72 12.31
N ILE A 293 -0.87 3.30 13.37
CA ILE A 293 -1.29 2.53 14.58
C ILE A 293 -2.27 1.43 14.16
N ARG A 294 -3.37 1.82 13.50
CA ARG A 294 -4.46 0.90 13.20
C ARG A 294 -4.06 -0.16 12.17
N THR A 295 -3.30 0.25 11.16
CA THR A 295 -2.78 -0.65 10.14
C THR A 295 -1.85 -1.70 10.75
N ARG A 296 -0.95 -1.32 11.67
CA ARG A 296 -0.10 -2.27 12.41
C ARG A 296 -0.95 -3.28 13.18
N GLU A 297 -1.98 -2.83 13.88
CA GLU A 297 -2.87 -3.71 14.65
C GLU A 297 -3.56 -4.75 13.76
N ILE A 298 -3.97 -4.35 12.56
CA ILE A 298 -4.63 -5.25 11.60
C ILE A 298 -3.64 -6.23 10.98
N LEU A 299 -2.44 -5.78 10.64
CA LEU A 299 -1.38 -6.67 10.18
C LEU A 299 -1.10 -7.74 11.24
N ARG A 300 -0.96 -7.34 12.50
CA ARG A 300 -0.77 -8.26 13.64
C ARG A 300 -1.95 -9.22 13.80
N GLN A 301 -3.18 -8.74 13.74
CA GLN A 301 -4.40 -9.57 13.84
C GLN A 301 -4.48 -10.60 12.70
N LYS A 302 -4.02 -10.24 11.50
CA LYS A 302 -3.95 -11.13 10.34
C LYS A 302 -2.72 -12.05 10.33
N GLY A 303 -1.89 -12.01 11.37
CA GLY A 303 -0.69 -12.85 11.51
C GLY A 303 0.52 -12.39 10.68
N TYR A 304 0.50 -11.17 10.16
CA TYR A 304 1.69 -10.57 9.54
C TYR A 304 2.68 -10.16 10.64
N LYS A 305 3.96 -10.44 10.39
CA LYS A 305 5.07 -9.96 11.24
C LYS A 305 5.48 -8.54 10.88
N GLN A 306 5.11 -8.09 9.68
CA GLN A 306 5.56 -6.79 9.19
C GLN A 306 4.84 -5.64 9.88
N VAL A 307 5.59 -4.56 10.09
CA VAL A 307 5.09 -3.25 10.52
C VAL A 307 5.03 -2.29 9.32
N PRO A 308 4.05 -1.39 9.28
CA PRO A 308 3.98 -0.39 8.23
C PRO A 308 5.11 0.64 8.39
N GLN A 309 5.71 1.03 7.27
CA GLN A 309 6.71 2.09 7.18
C GLN A 309 6.27 3.20 6.21
N LEU A 310 6.52 4.44 6.59
CA LEU A 310 6.36 5.64 5.79
C LEU A 310 7.74 6.19 5.45
N SER A 311 8.06 6.38 4.18
CA SER A 311 9.23 7.15 3.77
C SER A 311 8.78 8.39 2.97
N SER A 312 9.53 9.48 3.02
CA SER A 312 9.11 10.74 2.40
C SER A 312 10.29 11.62 1.97
N SER A 313 10.06 12.37 0.89
CA SER A 313 10.97 13.40 0.36
C SER A 313 11.14 14.61 1.30
N LYS A 314 10.16 14.89 2.16
CA LYS A 314 10.19 15.94 3.19
C LYS A 314 9.59 15.40 4.50
N PRO A 315 9.92 15.96 5.68
CA PRO A 315 9.42 15.43 6.94
C PRO A 315 7.93 15.75 7.07
N VAL A 316 7.09 14.72 6.97
CA VAL A 316 5.62 14.86 7.07
C VAL A 316 5.23 15.13 8.52
N ASP A 317 4.31 16.08 8.72
CA ASP A 317 3.60 16.23 9.98
C ASP A 317 2.62 15.07 10.15
N LEU A 318 3.00 14.10 10.99
CA LEU A 318 2.25 12.85 11.18
C LEU A 318 0.87 13.06 11.81
N TYR A 319 0.60 14.24 12.39
CA TYR A 319 -0.68 14.57 13.02
C TYR A 319 -1.68 15.20 12.04
N LYS A 320 -1.27 15.46 10.80
CA LYS A 320 -2.16 15.98 9.77
C LYS A 320 -2.93 14.86 9.09
N PRO A 321 -4.15 15.14 8.60
CA PRO A 321 -4.93 14.16 7.87
C PRO A 321 -4.14 13.59 6.69
N PHE A 322 -4.20 12.28 6.52
CA PHE A 322 -3.65 11.65 5.33
C PHE A 322 -4.44 12.04 4.08
N SER A 323 -3.71 12.36 3.01
CA SER A 323 -4.30 12.67 1.71
C SER A 323 -3.43 12.14 0.57
N LEU A 324 -4.10 11.65 -0.48
CA LEU A 324 -3.49 11.36 -1.77
C LEU A 324 -3.33 12.64 -2.63
N PHE A 325 -3.96 13.74 -2.26
CA PHE A 325 -3.96 15.01 -2.98
C PHE A 325 -3.25 16.12 -2.21
N GLY A 326 -2.77 17.10 -2.96
CA GLY A 326 -2.23 18.34 -2.43
C GLY A 326 -0.84 18.19 -1.80
N PRO A 327 -0.30 19.31 -1.27
CA PRO A 327 0.98 19.31 -0.57
C PRO A 327 0.99 18.36 0.62
N ILE A 328 2.16 17.80 0.94
CA ILE A 328 2.39 17.34 2.31
C ILE A 328 2.49 18.55 3.24
N THR A 329 1.93 18.42 4.44
CA THR A 329 2.23 19.37 5.50
C THR A 329 3.58 19.00 6.10
N VAL A 330 4.52 19.93 6.05
CA VAL A 330 5.89 19.73 6.56
C VAL A 330 5.91 19.91 8.08
N ASN A 331 6.54 18.97 8.79
CA ASN A 331 6.84 19.11 10.21
C ASN A 331 7.89 20.22 10.41
N THR A 332 7.46 21.33 11.00
CA THR A 332 8.29 22.53 11.22
C THR A 332 9.48 22.27 12.15
N SER A 333 9.41 21.27 13.03
CA SER A 333 10.53 20.90 13.92
C SER A 333 11.70 20.28 13.14
N LEU A 334 11.43 19.69 11.98
CA LEU A 334 12.42 19.00 11.15
C LEU A 334 12.76 19.76 9.86
N ILE A 335 12.14 20.92 9.62
CA ILE A 335 12.31 21.67 8.37
C ILE A 335 13.76 22.11 8.11
N HIS A 336 14.55 22.31 9.17
CA HIS A 336 15.96 22.71 9.09
C HIS A 336 16.86 21.65 8.45
N TYR A 337 16.38 20.41 8.32
CA TYR A 337 17.10 19.35 7.60
C TYR A 337 16.91 19.38 6.08
N VAL A 338 15.96 20.17 5.57
CA VAL A 338 15.63 20.26 4.15
C VAL A 338 16.30 21.50 3.54
N PRO A 339 17.12 21.36 2.49
CA PRO A 339 17.71 22.51 1.82
C PRO A 339 16.63 23.44 1.26
N GLN A 340 16.84 24.75 1.41
CA GLN A 340 15.87 25.80 1.05
C GLN A 340 15.32 25.69 -0.38
N GLN A 341 16.14 25.25 -1.34
CA GLN A 341 15.70 25.08 -2.72
C GLN A 341 14.51 24.12 -2.86
N TYR A 342 14.38 23.10 -2.00
CA TYR A 342 13.30 22.11 -2.02
C TYR A 342 12.05 22.51 -1.24
N LEU A 343 12.06 23.69 -0.60
CA LEU A 343 10.92 24.23 0.17
C LEU A 343 10.18 25.34 -0.58
N GLN A 344 10.53 25.59 -1.84
CA GLN A 344 9.95 26.64 -2.66
C GLN A 344 8.42 26.44 -2.81
N PRO A 345 7.60 27.43 -2.41
CA PRO A 345 6.17 27.38 -2.66
C PRO A 345 5.91 27.48 -4.16
N TRP A 346 4.99 26.66 -4.68
CA TRP A 346 4.54 26.75 -6.06
C TRP A 346 3.29 27.64 -6.14
N GLY A 347 3.14 28.34 -7.27
CA GLY A 347 1.94 29.12 -7.56
C GLY A 347 0.67 28.25 -7.57
N PRO A 348 -0.53 28.84 -7.41
CA PRO A 348 -1.77 28.08 -7.37
C PRO A 348 -1.90 27.16 -8.59
N PRO A 349 -2.42 25.92 -8.41
CA PRO A 349 -2.60 25.00 -9.52
C PRO A 349 -3.42 25.66 -10.62
N GLN A 350 -2.93 25.60 -11.85
CA GLN A 350 -3.67 26.12 -13.00
C GLN A 350 -4.88 25.20 -13.25
N PRO A 351 -6.09 25.73 -13.52
CA PRO A 351 -7.26 24.90 -13.78
C PRO A 351 -6.98 23.94 -14.94
N TYR A 352 -7.08 22.63 -14.68
CA TYR A 352 -6.93 21.61 -15.71
C TYR A 352 -8.31 21.18 -16.20
N TYR A 353 -8.56 21.36 -17.50
CA TYR A 353 -9.75 20.84 -18.17
C TYR A 353 -9.35 19.61 -18.99
N PRO A 354 -9.75 18.39 -18.59
CA PRO A 354 -9.44 17.20 -19.37
C PRO A 354 -10.05 17.31 -20.78
N PRO A 355 -9.37 16.78 -21.82
CA PRO A 355 -9.88 16.83 -23.17
C PRO A 355 -11.26 16.14 -23.29
N PRO A 356 -12.19 16.68 -24.10
CA PRO A 356 -13.52 16.10 -24.26
C PRO A 356 -13.41 14.69 -24.85
N GLN A 357 -14.01 13.71 -24.16
CA GLN A 357 -13.96 12.30 -24.58
C GLN A 357 -15.03 11.99 -25.64
N PRO A 358 -14.75 11.11 -26.61
CA PRO A 358 -15.76 10.59 -27.52
C PRO A 358 -16.89 9.93 -26.72
N GLN A 359 -18.14 10.31 -26.97
CA GLN A 359 -19.31 9.64 -26.40
C GLN A 359 -19.33 8.19 -26.88
N GLN A 360 -19.10 7.23 -25.99
CA GLN A 360 -19.40 5.84 -26.31
C GLN A 360 -20.92 5.67 -26.39
N PRO A 361 -21.45 4.91 -27.37
CA PRO A 361 -22.89 4.65 -27.44
C PRO A 361 -23.37 4.05 -26.12
N TYR A 362 -24.39 4.67 -25.54
CA TYR A 362 -25.09 4.12 -24.38
C TYR A 362 -25.80 2.84 -24.83
N TYR A 363 -25.27 1.68 -24.43
CA TYR A 363 -25.98 0.42 -24.49
C TYR A 363 -26.75 0.27 -23.17
N PRO A 364 -28.09 0.39 -23.15
CA PRO A 364 -28.86 0.11 -21.94
C PRO A 364 -28.58 -1.32 -21.48
N PRO A 365 -28.59 -1.59 -20.16
CA PRO A 365 -28.41 -2.94 -19.65
C PRO A 365 -29.48 -3.87 -20.26
N PRO A 366 -29.17 -5.17 -20.47
CA PRO A 366 -30.15 -6.13 -20.93
C PRO A 366 -31.35 -6.08 -19.98
N GLN A 367 -32.55 -5.94 -20.53
CA GLN A 367 -33.77 -6.05 -19.73
C GLN A 367 -33.74 -7.38 -18.97
N PRO A 368 -34.12 -7.40 -17.67
CA PRO A 368 -34.25 -8.65 -16.95
C PRO A 368 -35.21 -9.54 -17.74
N GLN A 369 -34.67 -10.63 -18.28
CA GLN A 369 -35.47 -11.67 -18.89
C GLN A 369 -36.45 -12.13 -17.81
N GLN A 370 -37.74 -11.93 -18.05
CA GLN A 370 -38.76 -12.50 -17.17
C GLN A 370 -38.52 -14.00 -17.07
N PRO A 371 -38.70 -14.62 -15.89
CA PRO A 371 -38.67 -16.07 -15.78
C PRO A 371 -39.70 -16.63 -16.75
N TYR A 372 -39.23 -17.34 -17.77
CA TYR A 372 -40.07 -18.13 -18.63
C TYR A 372 -40.64 -19.26 -17.77
N TYR A 373 -41.87 -19.11 -17.29
CA TYR A 373 -42.62 -20.19 -16.67
C TYR A 373 -43.15 -21.09 -17.81
N PRO A 374 -42.66 -22.34 -17.94
CA PRO A 374 -43.27 -23.26 -18.88
C PRO A 374 -44.68 -23.59 -18.39
N SER A 375 -45.67 -23.43 -19.27
CA SER A 375 -47.05 -23.80 -19.02
C SER A 375 -47.15 -25.28 -18.63
N SER A 376 -47.67 -25.54 -17.43
CA SER A 376 -47.94 -26.88 -16.91
C SER A 376 -49.02 -27.58 -17.73
N GLN A 377 -48.63 -28.56 -18.52
CA GLN A 377 -49.48 -29.70 -18.87
C GLN A 377 -48.95 -30.92 -18.12
N LEU A 378 -49.67 -31.32 -17.07
CA LEU A 378 -49.61 -32.67 -16.51
C LEU A 378 -50.46 -33.58 -17.41
N PRO A 379 -50.05 -34.85 -17.62
CA PRO A 379 -50.66 -35.87 -16.78
C PRO A 379 -49.75 -37.05 -16.37
N THR A 380 -49.97 -37.53 -15.14
CA THR A 380 -49.91 -38.94 -14.67
C THR A 380 -48.56 -39.68 -14.82
N GLN A 381 -47.94 -40.32 -13.82
CA GLN A 381 -48.47 -41.27 -12.84
C GLN A 381 -47.27 -41.80 -11.99
N TYR A 382 -47.49 -42.08 -10.70
CA TYR A 382 -46.77 -43.05 -9.81
C TYR A 382 -45.24 -42.87 -9.58
N ASN A 383 -44.62 -43.12 -8.42
CA ASN A 383 -44.99 -43.59 -7.08
C ASN A 383 -43.75 -43.36 -6.18
N ASN A 384 -43.98 -43.06 -4.90
CA ASN A 384 -43.18 -43.43 -3.73
C ASN A 384 -41.63 -43.39 -3.79
N LEU A 385 -41.02 -42.45 -3.06
CA LEU A 385 -40.38 -42.70 -1.75
C LEU A 385 -39.83 -41.40 -1.14
N ALA A 386 -40.03 -41.28 0.18
CA ALA A 386 -39.83 -40.11 1.02
C ALA A 386 -38.33 -39.86 1.38
N PRO A 387 -37.98 -38.63 1.85
CA PRO A 387 -36.62 -38.12 1.92
C PRO A 387 -35.99 -38.23 3.32
N THR A 388 -34.65 -38.12 3.40
CA THR A 388 -33.93 -37.92 4.67
C THR A 388 -33.23 -36.55 4.70
N ALA A 389 -33.30 -35.94 5.89
CA ALA A 389 -33.18 -34.53 6.20
C ALA A 389 -31.78 -33.90 6.07
N GLY A 390 -31.78 -32.66 5.59
CA GLY A 390 -30.74 -31.65 5.82
C GLY A 390 -31.41 -30.34 6.28
N ILE A 391 -30.76 -29.67 7.23
CA ILE A 391 -31.24 -28.61 8.15
C ILE A 391 -31.64 -27.31 7.42
N PRO A 392 -32.75 -26.63 7.76
CA PRO A 392 -33.13 -25.32 7.20
C PRO A 392 -32.54 -24.14 7.99
N LEU A 393 -31.88 -23.22 7.29
CA LEU A 393 -31.59 -21.85 7.75
C LEU A 393 -32.87 -21.01 7.64
N MET A 394 -33.37 -20.53 8.77
CA MET A 394 -34.47 -19.57 8.83
C MET A 394 -34.01 -18.18 8.43
N THR A 395 -34.70 -17.60 7.45
CA THR A 395 -34.80 -16.15 7.23
C THR A 395 -36.21 -15.73 7.62
N SER A 396 -36.36 -14.84 8.61
CA SER A 396 -37.61 -14.10 8.83
C SER A 396 -37.37 -12.62 8.56
N SER A 397 -38.07 -12.13 7.55
CA SER A 397 -38.42 -10.73 7.38
C SER A 397 -39.92 -10.61 7.66
N SER A 398 -40.30 -9.79 8.64
CA SER A 398 -41.65 -9.22 8.69
C SER A 398 -41.58 -7.84 9.31
N GLU A 399 -42.13 -6.89 8.56
CA GLU A 399 -42.22 -5.46 8.78
C GLU A 399 -43.13 -5.13 9.96
N VAL A 400 -42.75 -4.14 10.79
CA VAL A 400 -43.66 -3.38 11.67
C VAL A 400 -43.20 -1.90 11.73
N PRO A 401 -44.10 -0.89 11.73
CA PRO A 401 -43.78 0.52 11.44
C PRO A 401 -43.26 1.33 12.66
N PRO A 402 -42.77 2.57 12.46
CA PRO A 402 -41.98 3.27 13.45
C PRO A 402 -42.85 4.02 14.48
N GLY A 403 -42.60 3.79 15.76
CA GLY A 403 -43.23 4.54 16.84
C GLY A 403 -42.64 4.20 18.21
N GLN A 404 -42.24 5.25 18.91
CA GLN A 404 -41.97 5.34 20.36
C GLN A 404 -40.62 4.82 20.89
N TYR A 405 -39.70 5.76 21.02
CA TYR A 405 -38.60 5.73 21.98
C TYR A 405 -39.16 5.60 23.41
N PRO A 406 -38.65 4.69 24.26
CA PRO A 406 -38.94 4.73 25.68
C PRO A 406 -38.19 5.89 26.33
N GLN A 407 -38.93 6.74 27.04
CA GLN A 407 -38.40 7.69 27.99
C GLN A 407 -37.56 6.98 29.06
N ALA A 408 -36.39 7.57 29.37
CA ALA A 408 -35.65 7.24 30.56
C ALA A 408 -36.48 7.62 31.80
N LEU A 409 -36.78 6.63 32.64
CA LEU A 409 -37.44 6.81 33.92
C LEU A 409 -36.53 7.58 34.89
N SER A 410 -37.11 8.60 35.50
CA SER A 410 -36.60 9.33 36.65
C SER A 410 -36.88 8.57 37.96
N GLY A 411 -35.87 8.54 38.83
CA GLY A 411 -36.04 8.44 40.28
C GLY A 411 -35.84 7.05 40.88
N ASP A 412 -34.69 6.83 41.52
CA ASP A 412 -34.73 6.67 42.98
C ASP A 412 -33.42 7.10 43.65
N GLN A 413 -33.57 7.76 44.79
CA GLN A 413 -32.52 8.26 45.66
C GLN A 413 -32.18 7.18 46.70
N ASN A 414 -30.93 6.73 46.78
CA ASN A 414 -30.16 6.59 48.04
C ASN A 414 -28.93 5.69 47.90
N GLY A 415 -27.82 6.18 48.45
CA GLY A 415 -26.85 5.37 49.18
C GLY A 415 -25.97 4.42 48.37
N GLY A 416 -24.91 4.94 47.75
CA GLY A 416 -23.83 4.13 47.19
C GLY A 416 -22.51 4.88 47.16
N VAL A 417 -21.68 4.62 48.17
CA VAL A 417 -20.30 5.09 48.32
C VAL A 417 -19.49 4.78 47.05
N PRO A 418 -18.74 5.74 46.45
CA PRO A 418 -17.87 5.43 45.33
C PRO A 418 -16.59 4.72 45.84
N PRO A 419 -16.04 3.75 45.09
CA PRO A 419 -14.80 3.10 45.47
C PRO A 419 -13.65 4.11 45.42
N GLN A 420 -12.94 4.23 46.54
CA GLN A 420 -11.68 4.96 46.63
C GLN A 420 -10.65 4.33 45.70
N TYR A 421 -10.18 5.11 44.74
CA TYR A 421 -8.89 4.87 44.09
C TYR A 421 -7.79 5.09 45.12
N PRO A 422 -6.85 4.14 45.32
CA PRO A 422 -5.66 4.41 46.10
C PRO A 422 -4.81 5.46 45.37
N SER A 423 -4.39 6.47 46.13
CA SER A 423 -3.44 7.48 45.74
C SER A 423 -2.09 6.84 45.43
N ASP A 424 -1.66 6.96 44.18
CA ASP A 424 -0.32 6.58 43.77
C ASP A 424 0.70 7.49 44.46
N GLN A 425 1.53 6.86 45.29
CA GLN A 425 2.67 7.49 45.91
C GLN A 425 3.75 7.71 44.85
N SER A 426 4.12 8.98 44.74
CA SER A 426 5.40 9.49 44.29
C SER A 426 6.56 8.49 44.40
N THR A 427 7.15 8.11 43.27
CA THR A 427 8.59 7.86 43.19
C THR A 427 9.19 8.71 42.07
N TYR A 428 9.94 9.71 42.51
CA TYR A 428 10.82 10.53 41.71
C TYR A 428 11.85 9.66 41.00
N TYR A 429 11.91 9.70 39.66
CA TYR A 429 13.17 9.51 38.93
C TYR A 429 13.71 10.89 38.59
N SER A 430 14.57 11.39 39.48
CA SER A 430 15.44 12.54 39.24
C SER A 430 16.81 12.02 38.87
N SER A 431 17.29 12.48 37.72
CA SER A 431 18.62 12.29 37.17
C SER A 431 19.68 12.99 38.02
N ALA A 432 20.63 12.24 38.55
CA ALA A 432 21.99 12.72 38.84
C ALA A 432 22.90 11.53 39.15
N GLN A 433 23.94 11.33 38.32
CA GLN A 433 25.31 11.27 38.82
C GLN A 433 26.30 11.37 37.66
N TYR A 434 26.86 12.58 37.53
CA TYR A 434 28.25 12.76 37.15
C TYR A 434 29.12 11.93 38.09
N LEU A 435 30.01 11.09 37.54
CA LEU A 435 31.32 10.83 38.13
C LEU A 435 32.29 10.41 37.04
N SER A 436 33.32 11.23 36.93
CA SER A 436 34.55 11.10 36.17
C SER A 436 35.40 9.89 36.58
N GLY A 437 36.02 9.25 35.58
CA GLY A 437 37.17 8.35 35.73
C GLY A 437 37.63 7.92 34.33
N VAL A 438 38.46 8.71 33.65
CA VAL A 438 39.93 8.54 33.58
C VAL A 438 40.35 7.12 33.22
N GLY A 439 40.93 6.93 32.02
CA GLY A 439 41.91 5.84 31.81
C GLY A 439 41.91 5.07 30.49
N LYS A 440 42.18 5.77 29.38
CA LYS A 440 42.91 5.40 28.13
C LYS A 440 42.65 4.07 27.36
N PRO A 441 42.79 4.10 26.01
CA PRO A 441 42.34 3.05 25.11
C PRO A 441 43.44 2.06 24.67
N LEU A 442 42.99 0.89 24.20
CA LEU A 442 43.57 0.11 23.09
C LEU A 442 42.45 -0.19 22.10
#